data_AF-A0A8X6X4J7-F1
#
_entry.id   AF-A0A8X6X4J7-F1
#
_cell.length_a   1.000
_cell.length_b   1.000
_cell.length_c   1.000
_cell.angle_alpha   90.00
_cell.angle_beta   90.00
_cell.angle_gamma   90.00
#
_symmetry.space_group_name_H-M   'P 1'
#
loop_
_entity.id
_entity.type
_entity.pdbx_description
1 polymer ?
#
loop_
_entity_poly.entity_id
_entity_poly.type
_entity_poly.pdbx_seq_one_letter_code
_entity_poly.pdbx_strand_id
1 'polypeptide(L)'
;MTLNFIILQDPIRKPMITTTDKSLKRDACEVFKLIQTYMLDHKAKNGQTYEAVVLDIATRGWSKPALRDELYIQICRQTTENPKR
;
A
#
# COMPACT_ATOMS: atom_id res chain seq x y z
N MET A 1 3.73 -22.30 -10.38
CA MET A 1 4.08 -20.87 -10.31
C MET A 1 3.48 -20.33 -9.01
N THR A 2 4.12 -20.63 -7.89
CA THR A 2 3.73 -20.10 -6.59
C THR A 2 4.22 -18.65 -6.54
N LEU A 3 3.31 -17.69 -6.68
CA LEU A 3 3.62 -16.30 -6.39
C LEU A 3 3.85 -16.21 -4.88
N ASN A 4 5.12 -16.28 -4.45
CA ASN A 4 5.50 -16.06 -3.06
C ASN A 4 5.21 -14.60 -2.69
N PHE A 5 4.04 -14.36 -2.08
CA PHE A 5 3.59 -13.08 -1.58
C PHE A 5 4.20 -12.77 -0.20
N ILE A 6 5.54 -12.70 -0.13
CA ILE A 6 6.31 -12.34 1.07
C ILE A 6 6.09 -10.85 1.40
N ILE A 7 5.89 -10.52 2.69
CA ILE A 7 5.84 -9.15 3.19
C ILE A 7 7.05 -8.35 2.70
N LEU A 8 6.80 -7.19 2.11
CA LEU A 8 7.85 -6.22 1.83
C LEU A 8 7.92 -5.25 3.01
N GLN A 9 9.02 -5.33 3.77
CA GLN A 9 9.30 -4.33 4.81
C GLN A 9 9.88 -3.05 4.22
N ASP A 10 10.60 -3.16 3.10
CA ASP A 10 11.14 -2.00 2.40
C ASP A 10 10.06 -1.27 1.56
N PRO A 11 10.12 0.06 1.47
CA PRO A 11 9.25 0.82 0.58
C PRO A 11 9.43 0.41 -0.88
N ILE A 12 8.33 0.29 -1.63
CA ILE A 12 8.40 0.09 -3.08
C ILE A 12 8.84 1.38 -3.80
N ARG A 13 9.61 1.21 -4.88
CA ARG A 13 10.04 2.30 -5.78
C ARG A 13 9.29 2.33 -7.11
N LYS A 14 8.55 1.26 -7.40
CA LYS A 14 7.72 1.07 -8.59
C LYS A 14 6.40 0.42 -8.17
N PRO A 15 5.29 0.69 -8.87
CA PRO A 15 4.02 0.01 -8.61
C PRO A 15 4.13 -1.50 -8.81
N MET A 16 3.23 -2.25 -8.19
CA MET A 16 3.06 -3.68 -8.43
C MET A 16 2.39 -3.95 -9.78
N ILE A 17 1.53 -3.04 -10.26
CA ILE A 17 0.92 -3.08 -11.58
C ILE A 17 1.71 -2.21 -12.56
N THR A 18 2.10 -2.79 -13.70
CA THR A 18 2.80 -2.05 -14.76
C THR A 18 1.92 -0.96 -15.33
N THR A 19 2.40 0.28 -15.30
CA THR A 19 1.74 1.44 -15.89
C THR A 19 2.77 2.42 -16.47
N THR A 20 2.36 3.21 -17.47
CA THR A 20 3.13 4.35 -17.98
C THR A 20 2.75 5.67 -17.32
N ASP A 21 1.60 5.72 -16.64
CA ASP A 21 1.09 6.90 -15.94
C ASP A 21 1.98 7.29 -14.76
N LYS A 22 2.56 8.49 -14.82
CA LYS A 22 3.46 9.01 -13.79
C LYS A 22 2.72 9.38 -12.50
N SER A 23 1.47 9.83 -12.57
CA SER A 23 0.65 10.12 -11.40
C SER A 23 0.35 8.83 -10.66
N LEU A 24 -0.11 7.80 -11.38
CA LEU A 24 -0.41 6.49 -10.79
C LEU A 24 0.84 5.87 -10.16
N LYS A 25 2.02 6.02 -10.79
CA LYS A 25 3.30 5.58 -10.20
C LYS A 25 3.58 6.19 -8.85
N ARG A 26 3.39 7.51 -8.74
CA ARG A 26 3.61 8.23 -7.49
C ARG A 26 2.59 7.81 -6.43
N ASP A 27 1.31 7.77 -6.80
CA ASP A 27 0.22 7.40 -5.91
C ASP A 27 0.38 5.97 -5.37
N ALA A 28 0.79 5.02 -6.20
CA ALA A 28 1.05 3.63 -5.81
C ALA A 28 2.13 3.53 -4.72
N CYS A 29 3.24 4.26 -4.88
CA CYS A 29 4.32 4.28 -3.90
C CYS A 29 3.90 4.98 -2.59
N GLU A 30 3.07 6.03 -2.67
CA GLU A 30 2.54 6.72 -1.49
C GLU A 30 1.57 5.82 -0.72
N VAL A 31 0.66 5.13 -1.42
CA VAL A 31 -0.35 4.27 -0.77
C VAL A 31 0.28 3.04 -0.13
N PHE A 32 1.35 2.48 -0.70
CA PHE A 32 2.10 1.39 -0.10
C PHE A 32 2.66 1.77 1.27
N LYS A 33 3.21 2.98 1.41
CA LYS A 33 3.71 3.49 2.70
C LYS A 33 2.60 3.67 3.73
N LEU A 34 1.41 4.11 3.29
CA LEU A 34 0.25 4.23 4.17
C LEU A 34 -0.20 2.84 4.66
N ILE A 35 -0.24 1.84 3.76
CA ILE A 35 -0.56 0.45 4.12
C ILE A 35 0.45 -0.08 5.15
N GLN A 36 1.75 0.08 4.91
CA GLN A 36 2.78 -0.34 5.88
C GLN A 36 2.65 0.38 7.23
N THR A 37 2.29 1.67 7.21
CA THR A 37 2.07 2.45 8.44
C THR A 37 0.88 1.91 9.22
N TYR A 38 -0.23 1.60 8.54
CA TYR A 38 -1.43 1.03 9.16
C TYR A 38 -1.20 -0.37 9.70
N MET A 39 -0.40 -1.19 9.00
CA MET A 39 -0.01 -2.53 9.43
C MET A 39 1.06 -2.56 10.52
N LEU A 40 1.45 -1.39 11.06
CA LEU A 40 2.49 -1.24 12.09
C LEU A 40 3.88 -1.71 11.64
N ASP A 41 4.09 -1.86 10.33
CA ASP A 41 5.39 -2.16 9.73
C ASP A 41 6.26 -0.90 9.61
N HIS A 42 5.64 0.28 9.65
CA HIS A 42 6.33 1.58 9.62
C HIS A 42 5.79 2.52 10.71
N LYS A 43 6.67 3.35 11.30
CA LYS A 43 6.24 4.37 12.27
C LYS A 43 5.33 5.40 11.62
N ALA A 44 4.22 5.72 12.26
CA ALA A 44 3.39 6.86 11.92
C ALA A 44 4.18 8.17 12.08
N LYS A 45 3.85 9.18 11.26
CA LYS A 45 4.41 10.52 11.45
C LYS A 45 3.92 11.11 12.77
N ASN A 46 4.68 12.05 13.35
CA ASN A 46 4.27 12.72 14.58
C ASN A 46 2.86 13.32 14.44
N GLY A 47 1.95 12.93 15.34
CA GLY A 47 0.55 13.38 15.34
C GLY A 47 -0.36 12.70 14.31
N GLN A 48 0.15 11.77 13.49
CA GLN A 48 -0.67 11.00 12.55
C GLN A 48 -1.30 9.80 13.25
N THR A 49 -2.63 9.72 13.27
CA THR A 49 -3.35 8.57 13.83
C THR A 49 -3.58 7.48 12.79
N TYR A 50 -3.80 6.24 13.25
CA TYR A 50 -4.07 5.12 12.34
C TYR A 50 -5.42 5.27 11.63
N GLU A 51 -6.40 5.89 12.30
CA GLU A 51 -7.71 6.26 11.73
C GLU A 51 -7.53 7.24 10.57
N ALA A 52 -6.64 8.23 10.71
CA ALA A 52 -6.34 9.16 9.63
C ALA A 52 -5.63 8.47 8.46
N VAL A 53 -4.75 7.50 8.74
CA VAL A 53 -4.07 6.70 7.70
C VAL A 53 -5.08 5.87 6.90
N VAL A 54 -5.97 5.13 7.57
CA VAL A 54 -6.96 4.30 6.87
C VAL A 54 -7.97 5.15 6.10
N LEU A 55 -8.34 6.32 6.63
CA LEU A 55 -9.19 7.27 5.92
C LEU A 55 -8.52 7.80 4.65
N ASP A 56 -7.21 8.10 4.68
CA ASP A 56 -6.46 8.52 3.48
C ASP A 56 -6.42 7.39 2.43
N ILE A 57 -6.14 6.15 2.85
CA ILE A 57 -6.18 4.97 1.97
C ILE A 57 -7.56 4.83 1.30
N ALA A 58 -8.64 4.88 2.09
CA ALA A 58 -10.01 4.76 1.60
C ALA A 58 -10.38 5.90 0.64
N THR A 59 -10.01 7.13 0.99
CA THR A 59 -10.27 8.33 0.18
C THR A 59 -9.57 8.25 -1.18
N ARG A 60 -8.32 7.75 -1.23
CA ARG A 60 -7.57 7.54 -2.48
C ARG A 60 -8.22 6.47 -3.34
N GLY A 61 -8.61 5.32 -2.76
CA GLY A 61 -9.31 4.26 -3.49
C GLY A 61 -10.67 4.68 -4.04
N TRP A 62 -11.38 5.55 -3.30
CA TRP A 62 -12.64 6.15 -3.74
C TRP A 62 -12.44 7.11 -4.92
N SER A 63 -11.58 8.11 -4.73
CA SER A 63 -11.40 9.24 -5.66
C SER A 63 -10.59 8.90 -6.92
N LYS A 64 -9.74 7.87 -6.90
CA LYS A 64 -8.88 7.49 -8.03
C LYS A 64 -9.14 6.04 -8.46
N PRO A 65 -10.09 5.79 -9.37
CA PRO A 65 -10.42 4.44 -9.82
C PRO A 65 -9.21 3.63 -10.33
N ALA A 66 -8.27 4.29 -11.00
CA ALA A 66 -7.06 3.66 -11.52
C ALA A 66 -6.11 3.10 -10.44
N LEU A 67 -6.28 3.50 -9.17
CA LEU A 67 -5.47 3.04 -8.04
C LEU A 67 -6.05 1.79 -7.35
N ARG A 68 -7.29 1.39 -7.67
CA ARG A 68 -8.01 0.35 -6.94
C ARG A 68 -7.36 -1.02 -7.05
N ASP A 69 -6.97 -1.43 -8.26
CA ASP A 69 -6.32 -2.72 -8.48
C ASP A 69 -4.94 -2.78 -7.78
N GLU A 70 -4.21 -1.65 -7.81
CA GLU A 70 -2.93 -1.52 -7.15
C GLU A 70 -3.09 -1.65 -5.62
N LEU A 71 -4.05 -0.92 -5.04
CA LEU A 71 -4.41 -1.01 -3.62
C LEU A 71 -4.74 -2.45 -3.21
N TYR A 72 -5.58 -3.13 -4.01
CA TYR A 72 -5.98 -4.51 -3.72
C TYR A 72 -4.77 -5.45 -3.69
N ILE A 73 -3.92 -5.41 -4.72
CA ILE A 73 -2.74 -6.26 -4.81
C ILE A 73 -1.74 -5.95 -3.69
N GLN A 74 -1.53 -4.68 -3.34
CA GLN A 74 -0.63 -4.31 -2.24
C GLN A 74 -1.13 -4.83 -0.88
N ILE A 75 -2.44 -4.75 -0.61
CA ILE A 75 -3.03 -5.30 0.61
C ILE A 75 -2.84 -6.81 0.62
N CYS A 76 -3.22 -7.52 -0.46
CA CYS A 76 -3.02 -8.95 -0.57
C CYS A 76 -1.55 -9.33 -0.34
N ARG A 77 -0.61 -8.58 -0.91
CA ARG A 77 0.83 -8.80 -0.74
C ARG A 77 1.26 -8.70 0.71
N GLN A 78 0.78 -7.72 1.46
CA GLN A 78 1.19 -7.51 2.85
C GLN A 78 0.47 -8.43 3.85
N THR A 79 -0.70 -8.97 3.50
CA THR A 79 -1.46 -9.87 4.38
C THR A 79 -1.20 -11.36 4.13
N THR A 80 -0.66 -11.72 2.97
CA THR A 80 -0.39 -13.13 2.63
C THR A 80 0.86 -13.61 3.37
N GLU A 81 0.76 -14.80 3.98
CA GLU A 81 1.86 -15.45 4.71
C GLU A 81 2.53 -14.54 5.77
N ASN A 82 1.74 -13.67 6.41
CA ASN A 82 2.27 -12.73 7.39
C ASN A 82 2.64 -13.45 8.71
N PRO A 83 3.92 -13.50 9.11
CA PRO A 83 4.36 -14.23 10.31
C PRO A 83 4.07 -13.48 11.62
N LYS A 84 3.58 -12.23 11.58
CA LYS A 84 3.22 -11.43 12.77
C LYS A 84 1.78 -11.66 13.24
N ARG A 85 1.12 -12.71 12.75
CA ARG A 85 -0.27 -13.05 13.09
C ARG A 85 -0.39 -13.83 14.40
#